data_AF-A0A6J7D8K5-F1
#
_entry.id   AF-A0A6J7D8K5-F1
#
_cell.length_a   1.000
_cell.length_b   1.000
_cell.length_c   1.000
_cell.angle_alpha   90.00
_cell.angle_beta   90.00
_cell.angle_gamma   90.00
#
_symmetry.space_group_name_H-M   'P 1'
#
loop_
_entity.id
_entity.type
_entity.pdbx_description
1 polymer ?
#
loop_
_entity_poly.entity_id
_entity_poly.type
_entity_poly.pdbx_seq_one_letter_code
_entity_poly.pdbx_strand_id
1 'polypeptide(L)'
;MSKDVTITTRELTPFEQLVLGLLCEGKSNAAIARETSHTEKVIENTVSRSAKAFNISSDGDTNIRVLLALAFRTHYGDAAFDRLGIPCIHVGIDGEGKSVCNRDVH
;
A
#
# COMPACT_ATOMS: atom_id res chain seq x y z
N MET A 1 17.68 -11.71 -9.02
CA MET A 1 17.89 -10.28 -8.70
C MET A 1 16.72 -9.84 -7.84
N SER A 2 16.98 -9.40 -6.62
CA SER A 2 15.96 -8.80 -5.74
C SER A 2 15.49 -7.49 -6.37
N LYS A 3 14.24 -7.45 -6.87
CA LYS A 3 13.60 -6.20 -7.28
C LYS A 3 13.36 -5.39 -6.00
N ASP A 4 13.99 -4.23 -5.88
CA ASP A 4 13.77 -3.32 -4.75
C ASP A 4 12.42 -2.63 -4.93
N VAL A 5 11.36 -3.32 -4.52
CA VAL A 5 9.97 -2.88 -4.64
C VAL A 5 9.57 -1.89 -3.52
N THR A 6 10.51 -1.50 -2.67
CA THR A 6 10.25 -0.69 -1.47
C THR A 6 10.34 0.82 -1.73
N ILE A 7 10.97 1.23 -2.83
CA ILE A 7 11.19 2.64 -3.18
C ILE A 7 10.17 3.06 -4.23
N THR A 8 9.22 3.93 -3.85
CA THR A 8 8.33 4.55 -4.84
C THR A 8 9.07 5.61 -5.64
N THR A 9 8.82 5.66 -6.96
CA THR A 9 9.40 6.67 -7.86
C THR A 9 8.67 8.01 -7.79
N ARG A 10 7.45 8.02 -7.23
CA ARG A 10 6.63 9.21 -7.00
C ARG A 10 5.61 8.97 -5.89
N GLU A 11 5.04 10.04 -5.35
CA GLU A 11 3.88 9.90 -4.45
C GLU A 11 2.63 9.39 -5.19
N LEU A 12 1.86 8.58 -4.47
CA LEU A 12 0.55 8.12 -4.92
C LEU A 12 -0.51 9.18 -4.64
N THR A 13 -1.40 9.39 -5.61
CA THR A 13 -2.57 10.25 -5.45
C THR A 13 -3.52 9.69 -4.38
N PRO A 14 -4.39 10.52 -3.76
CA PRO A 14 -5.36 10.04 -2.77
C PRO A 14 -6.25 8.91 -3.30
N PHE A 15 -6.61 8.98 -4.58
CA PHE A 15 -7.40 7.92 -5.22
C PHE A 15 -6.61 6.63 -5.42
N GLU A 16 -5.33 6.71 -5.78
CA GLU A 16 -4.44 5.53 -5.84
C GLU A 16 -4.29 4.90 -4.46
N GLN A 17 -4.06 5.68 -3.41
CA GLN A 17 -3.95 5.16 -2.04
C GLN A 17 -5.24 4.47 -1.59
N LEU A 18 -6.42 5.04 -1.89
CA LEU A 18 -7.72 4.42 -1.62
C LEU A 18 -7.87 3.07 -2.33
N VAL A 19 -7.59 3.03 -3.63
CA VAL A 19 -7.68 1.79 -4.43
C VAL A 19 -6.72 0.72 -3.92
N LEU A 20 -5.48 1.09 -3.56
CA LEU A 20 -4.50 0.16 -3.02
C LEU A 20 -4.82 -0.32 -1.61
N GLY A 21 -5.43 0.52 -0.78
CA GLY A 21 -5.96 0.13 0.52
C GLY A 21 -7.02 -0.97 0.39
N LEU A 22 -8.00 -0.78 -0.50
CA LEU A 22 -9.04 -1.78 -0.77
C LEU A 22 -8.47 -3.04 -1.45
N LEU A 23 -7.45 -2.90 -2.31
CA LEU A 23 -6.72 -4.03 -2.87
C LEU A 23 -6.02 -4.84 -1.78
N CYS A 24 -5.43 -4.17 -0.78
CA CYS A 24 -4.82 -4.82 0.38
C CYS A 24 -5.83 -5.57 1.24
N GLU A 25 -7.10 -5.16 1.27
CA GLU A 25 -8.18 -5.93 1.91
C GLU A 25 -8.58 -7.19 1.11
N GLY A 26 -7.97 -7.44 -0.05
CA GLY A 26 -8.24 -8.59 -0.90
C GLY A 26 -9.42 -8.41 -1.85
N LYS A 27 -9.95 -7.19 -2.01
CA LYS A 27 -11.10 -6.92 -2.88
C LYS A 27 -10.72 -7.07 -4.37
N SER A 28 -11.66 -7.56 -5.18
CA SER A 28 -11.52 -7.64 -6.65
C SER A 28 -11.70 -6.26 -7.31
N ASN A 29 -11.35 -6.13 -8.60
CA ASN A 29 -11.58 -4.87 -9.33
C ASN A 29 -13.06 -4.48 -9.35
N ALA A 30 -13.97 -5.45 -9.53
CA ALA A 30 -15.41 -5.24 -9.45
C ALA A 30 -15.87 -4.73 -8.08
N ALA A 31 -15.35 -5.32 -6.99
CA ALA A 31 -15.70 -4.90 -5.63
C ALA A 31 -15.22 -3.46 -5.35
N ILE A 32 -13.97 -3.15 -5.71
CA ILE A 32 -13.39 -1.80 -5.55
C ILE A 32 -14.15 -0.79 -6.41
N ALA A 33 -14.49 -1.14 -7.65
CA ALA A 33 -15.25 -0.30 -8.57
C ALA A 33 -16.62 0.06 -7.98
N ARG A 34 -17.33 -0.93 -7.43
CA ARG A 34 -18.62 -0.73 -6.75
C ARG A 34 -18.50 0.18 -5.53
N GLU A 35 -17.47 0.00 -4.71
CA GLU A 35 -17.28 0.76 -3.47
C GLU A 35 -16.82 2.20 -3.72
N THR A 36 -16.05 2.42 -4.78
CA THR A 36 -15.55 3.75 -5.17
C THR A 36 -16.44 4.46 -6.19
N SER A 37 -17.59 3.88 -6.57
CA SER A 37 -18.51 4.42 -7.58
C SER A 37 -17.83 4.72 -8.93
N HIS A 38 -16.98 3.78 -9.38
CA HIS A 38 -16.23 3.86 -10.63
C HIS A 38 -16.38 2.58 -11.45
N THR A 39 -15.81 2.55 -12.65
CA THR A 39 -15.83 1.36 -13.50
C THR A 39 -14.64 0.45 -13.20
N GLU A 40 -14.79 -0.85 -13.48
CA GLU A 40 -13.69 -1.82 -13.35
C GLU A 40 -12.46 -1.42 -14.15
N LYS A 41 -12.66 -0.81 -15.33
CA LYS A 41 -11.57 -0.35 -16.17
C LYS A 41 -10.78 0.79 -15.54
N VAL A 42 -11.45 1.69 -14.82
CA VAL A 42 -10.76 2.74 -14.04
C VAL A 42 -9.88 2.10 -12.97
N ILE A 43 -10.39 1.10 -12.25
CA ILE A 43 -9.61 0.40 -11.22
C ILE A 43 -8.41 -0.33 -11.80
N GLU A 44 -8.59 -1.06 -12.90
CA GLU A 44 -7.49 -1.74 -13.61
C GLU A 44 -6.39 -0.76 -14.04
N ASN A 45 -6.77 0.38 -14.61
CA ASN A 45 -5.84 1.41 -15.03
C ASN A 45 -5.11 2.05 -13.84
N THR A 46 -5.81 2.27 -12.72
CA THR A 46 -5.22 2.79 -11.48
C THR A 46 -4.21 1.81 -10.91
N VAL A 47 -4.56 0.53 -10.76
CA VAL A 47 -3.65 -0.54 -10.30
C VAL A 47 -2.41 -0.61 -11.20
N SER A 48 -2.59 -0.54 -12.52
CA SER A 48 -1.49 -0.56 -13.48
C SER A 48 -0.57 0.66 -13.36
N ARG A 49 -1.12 1.86 -13.11
CA ARG A 49 -0.34 3.08 -12.89
C ARG A 49 0.41 3.06 -11.55
N SER A 50 -0.22 2.54 -10.51
CA SER A 50 0.41 2.38 -9.20
C SER A 50 1.53 1.35 -9.22
N ALA A 51 1.37 0.24 -9.94
CA ALA A 51 2.44 -0.74 -10.13
C ALA A 51 3.71 -0.11 -10.73
N LYS A 52 3.56 0.76 -11.72
CA LYS A 52 4.68 1.51 -12.32
C LYS A 52 5.34 2.45 -11.31
N ALA A 53 4.59 3.05 -10.38
CA ALA A 53 5.15 3.91 -9.35
C ALA A 53 6.13 3.13 -8.44
N PHE A 54 5.85 1.87 -8.15
CA PHE A 54 6.73 0.96 -7.40
C PHE A 54 7.73 0.18 -8.28
N ASN A 55 7.89 0.56 -9.55
CA ASN A 55 8.76 -0.14 -10.51
C ASN A 55 8.43 -1.65 -10.65
N ILE A 56 7.16 -2.02 -10.49
CA ILE A 56 6.67 -3.39 -10.63
C ILE A 56 6.25 -3.62 -12.08
N SER A 57 6.87 -4.62 -12.71
CA SER A 57 6.55 -5.08 -14.06
C SER A 57 6.04 -6.51 -14.05
N SER A 58 5.08 -6.80 -14.95
CA SER A 58 4.60 -8.16 -15.20
C SER A 58 5.65 -8.97 -15.95
N ASP A 59 6.10 -10.07 -15.38
CA ASP A 59 6.95 -11.06 -16.07
C ASP A 59 6.20 -12.36 -16.41
N GLY A 60 4.86 -12.34 -16.33
CA GLY A 60 4.00 -13.47 -16.70
C GLY A 60 3.80 -14.51 -15.60
N ASP A 61 4.83 -14.76 -14.77
CA ASP A 61 4.76 -15.66 -13.62
C ASP A 61 4.30 -14.96 -12.33
N THR A 62 4.56 -13.65 -12.21
CA THR A 62 4.30 -12.93 -10.96
C THR A 62 2.95 -12.25 -10.91
N ASN A 63 2.18 -12.49 -9.85
CA ASN A 63 0.93 -11.77 -9.59
C ASN A 63 1.22 -10.34 -9.12
N ILE A 64 1.07 -9.38 -10.03
CA ILE A 64 1.30 -7.94 -9.79
C ILE A 64 0.52 -7.43 -8.56
N ARG A 65 -0.71 -7.91 -8.32
CA ARG A 65 -1.51 -7.44 -7.18
C ARG A 65 -0.86 -7.80 -5.85
N VAL A 66 -0.25 -8.98 -5.75
CA VAL A 66 0.44 -9.43 -4.53
C VAL A 66 1.68 -8.58 -4.29
N LEU A 67 2.51 -8.37 -5.31
CA LEU A 67 3.68 -7.49 -5.20
C LEU A 67 3.29 -6.05 -4.84
N LEU A 68 2.24 -5.54 -5.47
CA LEU A 68 1.77 -4.18 -5.25
C LEU A 68 1.21 -4.00 -3.83
N ALA A 69 0.49 -5.00 -3.29
CA ALA A 69 0.03 -4.98 -1.91
C ALA A 69 1.21 -4.97 -0.92
N LEU A 70 2.23 -5.80 -1.16
CA LEU A 70 3.43 -5.84 -0.33
C LEU A 70 4.19 -4.52 -0.37
N ALA A 71 4.43 -3.97 -1.57
CA ALA A 71 5.11 -2.69 -1.76
C ALA A 71 4.35 -1.54 -1.08
N PHE A 72 3.04 -1.45 -1.28
CA PHE A 72 2.19 -0.44 -0.67
C PHE A 72 2.23 -0.49 0.85
N ARG A 73 2.05 -1.68 1.45
CA ARG A 73 2.09 -1.86 2.92
C ARG A 73 3.46 -1.59 3.52
N THR A 74 4.53 -1.89 2.78
CA THR A 74 5.90 -1.59 3.22
C THR A 74 6.13 -0.07 3.24
N HIS A 75 5.70 0.60 2.18
CA HIS A 75 5.92 2.03 1.99
C HIS A 75 5.04 2.91 2.91
N TYR A 76 3.75 2.60 3.01
CA TYR A 76 2.77 3.42 3.74
C TYR A 76 2.37 2.85 5.10
N GLY A 77 2.87 1.68 5.48
CA GLY A 77 2.35 0.93 6.62
C GLY A 77 1.08 0.18 6.26
N ASP A 78 0.55 -0.57 7.22
CA ASP A 78 -0.65 -1.36 7.02
C ASP A 78 -1.66 -1.02 8.12
N ALA A 79 -2.68 -0.27 7.71
CA ALA A 79 -3.77 0.20 8.56
C ALA A 79 -4.53 -0.95 9.24
N ALA A 80 -4.42 -2.19 8.76
CA ALA A 80 -4.95 -3.34 9.47
C ALA A 80 -4.23 -3.58 10.80
N PHE A 81 -2.92 -3.34 10.89
CA PHE A 81 -2.20 -3.42 12.17
C PHE A 81 -2.61 -2.29 13.12
N ASP A 82 -2.86 -1.09 12.60
CA ASP A 82 -3.36 0.02 13.41
C ASP A 82 -4.71 -0.33 14.07
N ARG A 83 -5.60 -1.02 13.33
CA ARG A 83 -6.90 -1.50 13.86
C ARG A 83 -6.76 -2.60 14.92
N LEU A 84 -5.69 -3.37 14.90
CA LEU A 84 -5.42 -4.41 15.91
C LEU A 84 -4.90 -3.83 17.23
N GLY A 85 -4.55 -2.54 17.27
CA GLY A 85 -3.97 -1.89 18.45
C GLY A 85 -2.59 -2.47 18.84
N ILE A 86 -1.93 -3.15 17.90
CA ILE A 86 -0.62 -3.74 18.13
C ILE A 86 0.42 -2.64 17.93
N PRO A 87 1.32 -2.40 18.90
CA PRO A 87 2.37 -1.41 18.73
C PRO A 87 3.27 -1.78 17.55
N CYS A 88 3.56 -0.82 16.69
CA CYS A 88 4.48 -1.02 15.58
C CYS A 88 5.89 -1.36 16.09
N ILE A 89 6.70 -2.04 15.28
CA ILE A 89 8.08 -2.42 15.65
C ILE A 89 8.96 -1.19 15.94
N HIS A 90 8.58 -0.03 15.42
CA HIS A 90 9.26 1.25 15.65
C HIS A 90 8.83 1.94 16.95
N VAL A 91 8.02 1.29 17.80
CA VAL A 91 7.59 1.89 19.06
C VAL A 91 8.83 2.13 19.96
N GLY A 92 9.06 3.39 20.28
CA GLY A 92 10.05 3.84 21.24
C GLY A 92 9.37 4.57 22.39
N ILE A 93 10.11 4.78 23.48
CA ILE A 93 9.70 5.69 24.54
C ILE A 93 10.44 7.01 24.31
N ASP A 94 9.70 8.12 24.22
CA ASP A 94 10.30 9.45 24.13
C ASP A 94 10.87 9.93 25.49
N GLY A 95 11.48 11.11 25.52
CA GLY A 95 12.03 11.69 26.75
C GLY A 95 11.00 12.00 27.83
N GLU A 96 9.69 11.98 27.51
CA GLU A 96 8.58 12.24 28.44
C GLU A 96 7.91 10.95 28.93
N GLY A 97 8.41 9.77 28.50
CA GLY A 97 7.86 8.47 28.90
C GLY A 97 6.66 8.02 28.06
N LYS A 98 6.38 8.67 26.93
CA LYS A 98 5.26 8.34 26.05
C LYS A 98 5.70 7.39 24.93
N SER A 99 4.84 6.44 24.58
CA SER A 99 5.06 5.55 23.44
C SER A 99 4.88 6.33 22.13
N VAL A 100 5.96 6.45 21.34
CA VAL A 100 5.97 7.14 20.04
C VAL A 100 6.43 6.20 18.93
N CYS A 101 5.92 6.39 17.72
CA CYS A 101 6.39 5.68 16.54
C CYS A 101 7.62 6.40 15.97
N ASN A 102 8.81 5.80 16.09
CA ASN A 102 10.06 6.40 15.60
C ASN A 102 10.14 6.52 14.06
N ARG A 103 9.12 6.07 13.32
CA ARG A 103 9.00 6.31 11.87
C ARG A 103 8.53 7.72 11.55
N ASP A 104 7.74 8.32 12.44
CA ASP A 104 7.08 9.64 12.23
C ASP A 104 7.82 10.78 12.94
N VAL A 105 8.93 10.47 13.63
CA VAL A 105 9.79 11.46 14.28
C VAL A 105 10.72 12.04 13.21
N HIS A 106 10.39 13.22 12.69
CA HIS A 106 11.26 14.06 11.87
C HIS A 106 11.92 15.16 12.70
#